data_AF-A0A1C7LQP1-F1
#
_entry.id   AF-A0A1C7LQP1-F1
#
_cell.length_a   1.000
_cell.length_b   1.000
_cell.length_c   1.000
_cell.angle_alpha   90.00
_cell.angle_beta   90.00
_cell.angle_gamma   90.00
#
_symmetry.space_group_name_H-M   'P 1'
#
loop_
_entity.id
_entity.type
_entity.pdbx_description
1 polymer ?
#
loop_
_entity_poly.entity_id
_entity_poly.type
_entity_poly.pdbx_seq_one_letter_code
_entity_poly.pdbx_strand_id
1 'polypeptide(L)'
;MTVLENVLAMEKSCLPFLPLIPLPPTHPLVQMFQIKTLNSLNNPSDNELGLCDRLLTEDFFPRSLWIMSLRANVLYYMHDFGQAEAQFKKILAIDPYRIDDIDVYSNILYVAENTLLLSRLAHDFLALDKDRPEVLLFSWKLLFITCGT
;
A
#
# COMPACT_ATOMS: atom_id res chain seq x y z
N MET A 1 23.31 2.26 -12.01
CA MET A 1 22.95 3.51 -12.72
C MET A 1 21.84 3.35 -13.77
N THR A 2 21.20 2.19 -13.89
CA THR A 2 20.22 1.90 -14.97
C THR A 2 18.75 1.88 -14.54
N VAL A 3 18.46 1.86 -13.24
CA VAL A 3 17.07 1.82 -12.73
C VAL A 3 16.42 3.20 -12.73
N LEU A 4 17.16 4.25 -12.37
CA LEU A 4 16.66 5.63 -12.36
C LEU A 4 16.37 6.18 -13.77
N GLU A 5 17.17 5.84 -14.78
CA GLU A 5 16.92 6.27 -16.17
C GLU A 5 15.70 5.56 -16.77
N ASN A 6 15.46 4.30 -16.43
CA ASN A 6 14.26 3.57 -16.85
C ASN A 6 12.99 4.08 -16.13
N VAL A 7 13.09 4.52 -14.88
CA VAL A 7 11.99 5.13 -14.12
C VAL A 7 11.64 6.51 -14.66
N LEU A 8 12.63 7.36 -14.95
CA LEU A 8 12.42 8.65 -15.63
C LEU A 8 11.89 8.49 -17.06
N ALA A 9 12.24 7.40 -17.75
CA ALA A 9 11.67 7.06 -19.05
C ALA A 9 10.22 6.57 -18.95
N MET A 10 9.83 5.85 -17.88
CA MET A 10 8.44 5.49 -17.61
C MET A 10 7.58 6.68 -17.15
N GLU A 11 8.15 7.57 -16.34
CA GLU A 11 7.52 8.84 -15.99
C GLU A 11 7.18 9.62 -17.28
N LYS A 12 8.14 9.70 -18.22
CA LYS A 12 7.95 10.32 -19.55
C LYS A 12 7.09 9.53 -20.53
N SER A 13 6.86 8.22 -20.33
CA SER A 13 6.05 7.41 -21.24
C SER A 13 4.60 7.24 -20.79
N CYS A 14 4.30 7.40 -19.49
CA CYS A 14 2.92 7.42 -18.96
C CYS A 14 2.31 8.83 -18.88
N LEU A 15 3.11 9.87 -18.61
CA LEU A 15 2.67 11.28 -18.66
C LEU A 15 1.99 11.69 -20.00
N PRO A 16 2.40 11.19 -21.19
CA PRO A 16 1.75 11.48 -22.47
C PRO A 16 0.36 10.85 -22.64
N PHE A 17 -0.06 9.93 -21.76
CA PHE A 17 -1.41 9.35 -21.80
C PHE A 17 -2.44 10.15 -21.00
N LEU A 18 -2.01 11.04 -20.11
CA LEU A 18 -2.89 11.99 -19.41
C LEU A 18 -3.73 12.86 -20.37
N PRO A 19 -3.17 13.43 -21.47
CA PRO A 19 -3.97 14.21 -22.43
C PRO A 19 -4.92 13.39 -23.31
N LEU A 20 -4.90 12.05 -23.26
CA LEU A 20 -5.90 11.21 -23.94
C LEU A 20 -7.21 11.09 -23.17
N ILE A 21 -7.24 11.56 -21.91
CA ILE A 21 -8.45 11.61 -21.09
C ILE A 21 -8.96 13.06 -21.11
N PRO A 22 -10.17 13.34 -21.61
CA PRO A 22 -10.72 14.70 -21.70
C PRO A 22 -11.23 15.19 -20.33
N LEU A 23 -10.41 15.07 -19.28
CA LEU A 23 -10.77 15.47 -17.92
C LEU A 23 -9.74 16.44 -17.35
N PRO A 24 -10.17 17.48 -16.62
CA PRO A 24 -9.24 18.41 -15.99
C PRO A 24 -8.34 17.68 -14.97
N PRO A 25 -7.08 18.11 -14.79
CA PRO A 25 -6.14 17.48 -13.85
C PRO A 25 -6.58 17.57 -12.38
N THR A 26 -7.61 18.39 -12.10
CA THR A 26 -8.27 18.50 -10.80
C THR A 26 -9.31 17.40 -10.56
N HIS A 27 -9.63 16.59 -11.56
CA HIS A 27 -10.64 15.53 -11.43
C HIS A 27 -10.11 14.39 -10.53
N PRO A 28 -10.91 13.90 -9.57
CA PRO A 28 -10.46 12.89 -8.61
C PRO A 28 -9.96 11.60 -9.27
N LEU A 29 -10.53 11.19 -10.41
CA LEU A 29 -10.03 10.02 -11.17
C LEU A 29 -8.59 10.21 -11.70
N VAL A 30 -8.23 11.42 -12.13
CA VAL A 30 -6.88 11.71 -12.63
C VAL A 30 -5.90 11.66 -11.46
N GLN A 31 -6.27 12.21 -10.31
CA GLN A 31 -5.47 12.15 -9.08
C GLN A 31 -5.29 10.71 -8.59
N MET A 32 -6.34 9.89 -8.60
CA MET A 32 -6.26 8.46 -8.27
C MET A 32 -5.26 7.72 -9.17
N PHE A 33 -5.35 7.94 -10.48
CA PHE A 33 -4.41 7.35 -11.43
C PHE A 33 -2.98 7.82 -11.17
N GLN A 34 -2.77 9.13 -10.99
CA GLN A 34 -1.47 9.69 -10.67
C GLN A 34 -0.86 9.05 -9.41
N ILE A 35 -1.59 8.98 -8.31
CA ILE A 35 -1.10 8.36 -7.06
C ILE A 35 -0.76 6.89 -7.29
N LYS A 36 -1.61 6.13 -7.99
CA LYS A 36 -1.33 4.71 -8.27
C LYS A 36 -0.07 4.52 -9.11
N THR A 37 0.14 5.40 -10.10
CA THR A 37 1.34 5.38 -10.94
C THR A 37 2.58 5.77 -10.14
N LEU A 38 2.52 6.85 -9.36
CA LEU A 38 3.65 7.32 -8.56
C LEU A 38 4.04 6.30 -7.47
N ASN A 39 3.06 5.68 -6.83
CA ASN A 39 3.26 4.59 -5.88
C ASN A 39 3.97 3.39 -6.55
N SER A 40 3.54 3.02 -7.76
CA SER A 40 4.20 1.96 -8.56
C SER A 40 5.64 2.33 -8.96
N LEU A 41 5.94 3.62 -9.10
CA LEU A 41 7.27 4.13 -9.45
C LEU A 41 8.21 4.21 -8.23
N ASN A 42 7.74 3.89 -7.02
CA ASN A 42 8.48 3.95 -5.76
C ASN A 42 9.20 5.30 -5.54
N ASN A 43 8.57 6.42 -5.93
CA ASN A 43 9.14 7.75 -5.72
C ASN A 43 8.39 8.47 -4.59
N PRO A 44 8.72 8.18 -3.31
CA PRO A 44 7.97 8.70 -2.17
C PRO A 44 8.08 10.22 -2.12
N SER A 45 6.95 10.90 -2.28
CA SER A 45 6.91 12.35 -2.14
C SER A 45 5.77 12.80 -1.22
N ASP A 46 6.03 13.82 -0.40
CA ASP A 46 5.00 14.48 0.43
C ASP A 46 3.79 14.95 -0.41
N ASN A 47 4.02 15.21 -1.70
CA ASN A 47 2.99 15.55 -2.67
C ASN A 47 1.94 14.44 -2.83
N GLU A 48 2.34 13.16 -2.86
CA GLU A 48 1.41 12.03 -2.96
C GLU A 48 0.57 11.87 -1.71
N LEU A 49 1.19 12.05 -0.53
CA LEU A 49 0.50 11.99 0.75
C LEU A 49 -0.58 13.09 0.81
N GLY A 50 -0.22 14.31 0.40
CA GLY A 50 -1.16 15.44 0.31
C GLY A 50 -2.24 15.27 -0.77
N LEU A 51 -1.99 14.49 -1.83
CA LEU A 51 -3.03 14.10 -2.79
C LEU A 51 -3.97 13.04 -2.20
N CYS A 52 -3.44 12.05 -1.48
CA CYS A 52 -4.26 11.06 -0.77
C CYS A 52 -5.16 11.72 0.27
N ASP A 53 -4.62 12.63 1.09
CA ASP A 53 -5.39 13.33 2.14
C ASP A 53 -6.49 14.21 1.53
N ARG A 54 -6.24 14.83 0.37
CA ARG A 54 -7.29 15.54 -0.40
C ARG A 54 -8.39 14.60 -0.88
N LEU A 55 -8.04 13.43 -1.42
CA LEU A 55 -9.04 12.46 -1.89
C LEU A 55 -9.82 11.79 -0.75
N LEU A 56 -9.23 11.70 0.45
CA LEU A 56 -9.87 11.22 1.67
C LEU A 56 -10.72 12.28 2.38
N THR A 57 -10.78 13.51 1.86
CA THR A 57 -11.68 14.55 2.36
C THR A 57 -13.15 14.17 2.09
N GLU A 58 -14.08 14.61 2.94
CA GLU A 58 -15.51 14.25 2.86
C GLU A 58 -16.16 14.65 1.53
N ASP A 59 -15.61 15.64 0.83
CA ASP A 59 -16.08 16.10 -0.49
C ASP A 59 -15.87 15.08 -1.62
N PHE A 60 -15.00 14.07 -1.41
CA PHE A 60 -14.66 13.06 -2.41
C PHE A 60 -15.01 11.64 -1.93
N PHE A 61 -14.05 10.95 -1.30
CA PHE A 61 -14.20 9.55 -0.92
C PHE A 61 -13.60 9.26 0.47
N PRO A 62 -14.29 9.66 1.55
CA PRO A 62 -13.76 9.58 2.92
C PRO A 62 -13.50 8.17 3.43
N ARG A 63 -14.08 7.14 2.80
CA ARG A 63 -13.98 5.73 3.24
C ARG A 63 -13.46 4.78 2.15
N SER A 64 -12.76 5.31 1.15
CA SER A 64 -12.17 4.45 0.12
C SER A 64 -10.98 3.67 0.68
N LEU A 65 -11.18 2.38 0.92
CA LEU A 65 -10.11 1.44 1.31
C LEU A 65 -8.92 1.50 0.36
N TRP A 66 -9.18 1.67 -0.93
CA TRP A 66 -8.16 1.72 -1.95
C TRP A 66 -7.23 2.94 -1.77
N ILE A 67 -7.80 4.12 -1.45
CA ILE A 67 -7.00 5.34 -1.21
C ILE A 67 -6.23 5.23 0.11
N MET A 68 -6.83 4.62 1.13
CA MET A 68 -6.15 4.34 2.40
C MET A 68 -4.95 3.41 2.20
N SER A 69 -5.08 2.36 1.38
CA SER A 69 -3.96 1.47 1.01
C SER A 69 -2.86 2.22 0.27
N LEU A 70 -3.21 3.07 -0.70
CA LEU A 70 -2.22 3.90 -1.40
C LEU A 70 -1.45 4.80 -0.44
N ARG A 71 -2.16 5.46 0.49
CA ARG A 71 -1.56 6.29 1.53
C ARG A 71 -0.61 5.49 2.42
N ALA A 72 -1.01 4.28 2.83
CA ALA A 72 -0.19 3.39 3.65
C ALA A 72 1.08 2.93 2.91
N ASN A 73 0.97 2.64 1.61
CA ASN A 73 2.11 2.28 0.77
C ASN A 73 3.09 3.47 0.61
N VAL A 74 2.60 4.70 0.41
CA VAL A 74 3.46 5.89 0.39
C VAL A 74 4.22 6.04 1.71
N LEU A 75 3.55 5.91 2.85
CA LEU A 75 4.19 5.96 4.18
C LEU A 75 5.25 4.87 4.36
N TYR A 76 4.98 3.67 3.86
CA TYR A 76 5.95 2.57 3.86
C TYR A 76 7.21 2.93 3.06
N TYR A 77 7.07 3.49 1.85
CA TYR A 77 8.21 3.92 1.04
C TYR A 77 8.96 5.13 1.64
N MET A 78 8.27 5.98 2.42
CA MET A 78 8.89 7.05 3.21
C MET A 78 9.58 6.55 4.48
N HIS A 79 9.52 5.25 4.77
CA HIS A 79 10.00 4.62 6.02
C HIS A 79 9.30 5.15 7.30
N ASP A 80 8.10 5.73 7.18
CA ASP A 80 7.25 6.08 8.32
C ASP A 80 6.39 4.86 8.71
N PHE A 81 7.05 3.88 9.32
CA PHE A 81 6.44 2.62 9.71
C PHE A 81 5.33 2.79 10.77
N GLY A 82 5.47 3.77 11.66
CA GLY A 82 4.49 4.02 12.72
C GLY A 82 3.15 4.50 12.18
N GLN A 83 3.16 5.49 11.28
CA GLN A 83 1.92 5.94 10.63
C GLN A 83 1.37 4.89 9.67
N ALA A 84 2.24 4.15 8.95
CA ALA A 84 1.81 3.09 8.06
C ALA A 84 1.07 1.98 8.82
N GLU A 85 1.59 1.53 9.96
CA GLU A 85 0.95 0.53 10.82
C GLU A 85 -0.45 0.98 11.27
N ALA A 86 -0.59 2.23 11.72
CA ALA A 86 -1.87 2.78 12.16
C ALA A 86 -2.89 2.84 11.01
N GLN A 87 -2.46 3.11 9.79
CA GLN A 87 -3.33 3.09 8.61
C GLN A 87 -3.76 1.66 8.25
N PHE A 88 -2.83 0.71 8.21
CA PHE A 88 -3.15 -0.70 7.95
C PHE A 88 -4.10 -1.29 8.98
N LYS A 89 -3.95 -0.94 10.27
CA LYS A 89 -4.91 -1.32 11.31
C LYS A 89 -6.32 -0.80 11.03
N LYS A 90 -6.46 0.43 10.55
CA LYS A 90 -7.78 0.99 10.16
C LYS A 90 -8.36 0.26 8.95
N ILE A 91 -7.53 -0.07 7.97
CA ILE A 91 -7.96 -0.82 6.77
C ILE A 91 -8.46 -2.20 7.18
N LEU A 92 -7.69 -2.95 7.97
CA LEU A 92 -8.08 -4.28 8.46
C LEU A 92 -9.32 -4.25 9.36
N ALA A 93 -9.54 -3.17 10.11
CA ALA A 93 -10.75 -3.00 10.91
C ALA A 93 -12.01 -2.81 10.06
N ILE A 94 -11.87 -2.26 8.84
CA ILE A 94 -12.99 -2.07 7.91
C ILE A 94 -13.17 -3.33 7.03
N ASP A 95 -12.07 -3.88 6.54
CA ASP A 95 -12.05 -5.07 5.69
C ASP A 95 -10.93 -6.04 6.14
N PRO A 96 -11.27 -7.02 7.00
CA PRO A 96 -10.30 -7.98 7.52
C PRO A 96 -9.85 -9.03 6.49
N TYR A 97 -10.50 -9.11 5.33
CA TYR A 97 -10.21 -10.10 4.28
C TYR A 97 -9.23 -9.60 3.21
N ARG A 98 -8.71 -8.37 3.35
CA ARG A 98 -7.87 -7.76 2.33
C ARG A 98 -6.44 -8.32 2.37
N ILE A 99 -6.11 -9.16 1.39
CA ILE A 99 -4.80 -9.82 1.27
C ILE A 99 -3.81 -8.99 0.42
N ASP A 100 -4.30 -8.10 -0.45
CA ASP A 100 -3.47 -7.39 -1.46
C ASP A 100 -2.27 -6.61 -0.87
N ASP A 101 -2.43 -6.00 0.31
CA ASP A 101 -1.40 -5.14 0.92
C ASP A 101 -0.77 -5.78 2.18
N ILE A 102 -1.05 -7.07 2.43
CA ILE A 102 -0.62 -7.77 3.65
C ILE A 102 0.89 -7.99 3.70
N ASP A 103 1.52 -8.15 2.53
CA ASP A 103 2.96 -8.28 2.39
C ASP A 103 3.67 -7.03 2.92
N VAL A 104 3.16 -5.84 2.56
CA VAL A 104 3.69 -4.56 3.03
C VAL A 104 3.50 -4.43 4.53
N TYR A 105 2.32 -4.80 5.05
CA TYR A 105 2.06 -4.76 6.49
C TYR A 105 2.95 -5.71 7.29
N SER A 106 3.24 -6.91 6.78
CA SER A 106 4.18 -7.82 7.43
C SER A 106 5.60 -7.27 7.48
N ASN A 107 6.05 -6.60 6.42
CA ASN A 107 7.37 -5.98 6.39
C ASN A 107 7.44 -4.85 7.42
N ILE A 108 6.37 -4.06 7.56
CA ILE A 108 6.28 -3.02 8.60
C ILE A 108 6.39 -3.63 10.00
N LEU A 109 5.61 -4.67 10.28
CA LEU A 109 5.63 -5.36 11.58
C LEU A 109 6.97 -6.05 11.87
N TYR A 110 7.62 -6.56 10.83
CA TYR A 110 8.95 -7.16 10.93
C TYR A 110 10.00 -6.11 11.30
N VAL A 111 10.00 -4.95 10.64
CA VAL A 111 10.90 -3.83 10.95
C VAL A 111 10.59 -3.24 12.34
N ALA A 112 9.33 -3.25 12.75
CA ALA A 112 8.91 -2.85 14.09
C ALA A 112 9.24 -3.90 15.19
N GLU A 113 9.90 -5.01 14.85
CA GLU A 113 10.28 -6.12 15.75
C GLU A 113 9.09 -6.71 16.54
N ASN A 114 7.86 -6.55 16.05
CA ASN A 114 6.66 -6.96 16.77
C ASN A 114 6.24 -8.40 16.40
N THR A 115 7.06 -9.36 16.83
CA THR A 115 6.90 -10.79 16.54
C THR A 115 5.57 -11.37 17.03
N LEU A 116 5.02 -10.83 18.13
CA LEU A 116 3.73 -11.24 18.69
C LEU A 116 2.56 -10.89 17.77
N LEU A 117 2.52 -9.66 17.28
CA LEU A 117 1.45 -9.19 16.40
C LEU A 117 1.55 -9.88 15.03
N LEU A 118 2.78 -10.12 14.57
CA LEU A 118 3.10 -10.84 13.35
C LEU A 118 2.65 -12.31 13.42
N SER A 119 2.87 -12.99 14.55
CA SER A 119 2.39 -14.36 14.80
C SER A 119 0.86 -14.44 14.88
N ARG A 120 0.21 -13.49 15.58
CA ARG A 120 -1.25 -13.40 15.64
C ARG A 120 -1.85 -13.20 14.25
N LEU A 121 -1.27 -12.30 13.47
CA LEU A 121 -1.70 -12.04 12.11
C LEU A 121 -1.58 -13.30 11.24
N ALA A 122 -0.46 -14.02 11.29
CA ALA A 122 -0.31 -15.29 10.59
C ALA A 122 -1.40 -16.30 10.98
N HIS A 123 -1.73 -16.39 12.27
CA HIS A 123 -2.76 -17.31 12.75
C HIS A 123 -4.17 -16.92 12.29
N ASP A 124 -4.51 -15.63 12.40
CA ASP A 124 -5.82 -15.10 12.00
C ASP A 124 -6.06 -15.33 10.50
N PHE A 125 -5.06 -15.06 9.65
CA PHE A 125 -5.18 -15.28 8.20
C PHE A 125 -5.20 -16.76 7.82
N LEU A 126 -4.46 -17.63 8.52
CA LEU A 126 -4.51 -19.08 8.31
C LEU A 126 -5.89 -19.66 8.66
N ALA A 127 -6.56 -19.11 9.68
CA ALA A 127 -7.90 -19.51 10.07
C ALA A 127 -8.98 -18.99 9.11
N LEU A 128 -8.74 -17.85 8.46
CA LEU A 128 -9.70 -17.16 7.60
C LEU A 128 -9.78 -17.73 6.18
N ASP A 129 -8.64 -18.04 5.54
CA ASP A 129 -8.64 -18.30 4.09
C ASP A 129 -7.60 -19.35 3.68
N LYS A 130 -7.94 -20.63 3.89
CA LYS A 130 -7.08 -21.79 3.56
C LYS A 130 -7.01 -22.08 2.05
N ASP A 131 -7.91 -21.51 1.25
CA ASP A 131 -8.07 -21.86 -0.17
C ASP A 131 -7.21 -21.01 -1.11
N ARG A 132 -6.57 -19.95 -0.61
CA ARG A 132 -5.68 -19.11 -1.42
C ARG A 132 -4.20 -19.48 -1.21
N PRO A 133 -3.48 -19.93 -2.25
CA PRO A 133 -2.08 -20.32 -2.13
C PRO A 133 -1.16 -19.18 -1.69
N GLU A 134 -1.54 -17.93 -1.93
CA GLU A 134 -0.81 -16.73 -1.49
C GLU A 134 -0.83 -16.55 0.03
N VAL A 135 -1.98 -16.81 0.69
CA VAL A 135 -2.12 -16.74 2.15
C VAL A 135 -1.33 -17.86 2.82
N LEU A 136 -1.28 -19.05 2.21
CA LEU A 136 -0.44 -20.14 2.64
C LEU A 136 1.05 -19.76 2.53
N LEU A 137 1.51 -19.28 1.37
CA LEU A 137 2.91 -18.87 1.20
C LEU A 137 3.32 -17.78 2.22
N PHE A 138 2.44 -16.80 2.44
CA PHE A 138 2.62 -15.72 3.39
C PHE A 138 2.66 -16.21 4.84
N SER A 139 1.70 -17.05 5.25
CA SER A 139 1.66 -17.63 6.60
C SER A 139 2.89 -18.49 6.89
N TRP A 140 3.39 -19.23 5.89
CA TRP A 140 4.60 -20.03 6.01
C TRP A 140 5.85 -19.15 6.13
N LYS A 141 5.93 -18.04 5.37
CA LYS A 141 7.01 -17.04 5.50
C LYS A 141 7.06 -16.45 6.91
N LEU A 142 5.91 -16.11 7.47
CA LEU A 142 5.79 -15.58 8.83
C LEU A 142 6.15 -16.62 9.90
N LEU A 143 5.67 -17.86 9.77
CA LEU A 143 6.00 -18.94 10.71
C LEU A 143 7.50 -19.24 10.75
N PHE A 144 8.17 -19.21 9.59
CA PHE A 144 9.62 -19.39 9.49
C PHE A 144 10.40 -18.31 10.25
N ILE A 145 9.92 -17.06 10.19
CA ILE A 145 10.52 -15.93 10.91
C ILE A 145 10.30 -16.07 12.43
N THR A 146 9.13 -16.52 12.87
CA THR A 146 8.80 -16.59 14.31
C THR A 146 9.31 -17.86 15.01
N CYS A 147 9.54 -18.95 14.28
CA CYS A 147 9.97 -20.25 14.83
C CYS A 147 11.48 -20.51 14.64
N GLY A 148 12.18 -19.64 13.91
CA GLY A 148 13.60 -19.79 13.55
C GLY A 148 14.61 -19.20 14.54
N THR A 149 14.18 -18.75 15.73
CA THR A 149 15.05 -18.26 16.83
C THR A 149 14.95 -19.14 18.06
#